data_AF-A0A4D6FUF6-F1
#
_entry.id   AF-A0A4D6FUF6-F1
#
_cell.length_a   1.000
_cell.length_b   1.000
_cell.length_c   1.000
_cell.angle_alpha   90.00
_cell.angle_beta   90.00
_cell.angle_gamma   90.00
#
_symmetry.space_group_name_H-M   'P 1'
#
loop_
_entity.id
_entity.type
_entity.pdbx_description
1 polymer ?
#
loop_
_entity_poly.entity_id
_entity_poly.type
_entity_poly.pdbx_seq_one_letter_code
_entity_poly.pdbx_strand_id
1 'polypeptide(L)'
;TCYGLNFKPFFRPKMNICEHCGEHLKMSSSDRIDLSIDRDTWNPMDEDMVSVDPIKFDSIKELGSEEEKDQSYIDRLDSYQEKTGLPETVQTGTDQRE
;
A
#
# COMPACT_ATOMS: atom_id res chain seq x y z
N THR A 1 -3.60 5.33 -20.65
CA THR A 1 -2.78 6.34 -19.92
C THR A 1 -3.15 7.72 -20.43
N CYS A 2 -3.81 8.54 -19.62
CA CYS A 2 -4.10 9.93 -19.95
C CYS A 2 -3.13 10.87 -19.22
N TYR A 3 -2.92 12.07 -19.74
CA TYR A 3 -2.12 13.13 -19.10
C TYR A 3 -2.98 14.16 -18.37
N GLY A 4 -4.24 13.81 -18.07
CA GLY A 4 -5.17 14.69 -17.37
C GLY A 4 -4.73 14.95 -15.93
N LEU A 5 -4.63 16.23 -15.57
CA LEU A 5 -4.37 16.64 -14.19
C LEU A 5 -5.65 16.44 -13.37
N ASN A 6 -5.53 15.71 -12.27
CA ASN A 6 -6.62 15.49 -11.33
C ASN A 6 -6.30 16.19 -10.00
N PHE A 7 -7.31 16.71 -9.33
CA PHE A 7 -7.15 17.29 -8.00
C PHE A 7 -7.28 16.22 -6.92
N LYS A 8 -6.19 15.97 -6.17
CA LYS A 8 -6.05 14.87 -5.20
C LYS A 8 -7.22 14.75 -4.20
N PRO A 9 -7.78 15.84 -3.63
CA PRO A 9 -8.94 15.76 -2.73
C PRO A 9 -10.20 15.12 -3.34
N PHE A 10 -10.34 15.07 -4.66
CA PHE A 10 -11.48 14.43 -5.32
C PHE A 10 -11.31 12.93 -5.55
N PHE A 11 -10.15 12.35 -5.24
CA PHE A 11 -9.93 10.91 -5.45
C PHE A 11 -10.82 10.05 -4.55
N ARG A 12 -10.79 10.24 -3.23
CA ARG A 12 -11.59 9.43 -2.30
C ARG A 12 -13.11 9.51 -2.59
N PRO A 13 -13.72 10.69 -2.79
CA PRO A 13 -15.14 10.78 -3.17
C PRO A 13 -15.48 10.19 -4.54
N LYS A 14 -14.52 10.11 -5.46
CA LYS A 14 -14.68 9.54 -6.81
C LYS A 14 -14.07 8.14 -6.94
N MET A 15 -13.85 7.42 -5.84
CA MET A 15 -13.33 6.03 -5.86
C MET A 15 -11.99 5.87 -6.60
N ASN A 16 -11.14 6.90 -6.56
CA ASN A 16 -9.87 7.01 -7.29
C ASN A 16 -9.99 6.79 -8.81
N ILE A 17 -11.11 7.20 -9.40
CA ILE A 17 -11.32 7.17 -10.85
C ILE A 17 -10.83 8.49 -11.46
N CYS A 18 -10.03 8.39 -12.53
CA CYS A 18 -9.57 9.56 -13.29
C CYS A 18 -10.76 10.28 -13.95
N GLU A 19 -10.90 11.58 -13.71
CA GLU A 19 -12.05 12.35 -14.21
C GLU A 19 -12.03 12.62 -15.72
N HIS A 20 -10.87 12.43 -16.36
CA HIS A 20 -10.68 12.69 -17.79
C HIS A 20 -10.90 11.46 -18.66
N CYS A 21 -10.51 10.27 -18.17
CA CYS A 21 -10.54 9.05 -18.97
C CYS A 21 -11.26 7.87 -18.30
N GLY A 22 -11.73 8.00 -17.06
CA GLY A 22 -12.47 6.93 -16.37
C GLY A 22 -11.61 5.74 -15.91
N GLU A 23 -10.29 5.78 -16.07
CA GLU A 23 -9.40 4.72 -15.61
C GLU A 23 -9.28 4.71 -14.09
N HIS A 24 -9.14 3.52 -13.51
CA HIS A 24 -8.92 3.36 -12.07
C HIS A 24 -7.46 3.68 -11.73
N LEU A 25 -7.28 4.62 -10.82
CA LEU A 25 -5.97 4.98 -10.26
C LEU A 25 -5.73 4.20 -8.97
N LYS A 26 -4.45 4.14 -8.55
CA LYS A 26 -4.08 3.46 -7.30
C LYS A 26 -4.82 4.06 -6.11
N MET A 27 -5.24 3.19 -5.19
CA MET A 27 -5.91 3.52 -3.93
C MET A 27 -5.18 2.83 -2.78
N SER A 28 -5.15 3.46 -1.61
CA SER A 28 -4.64 2.83 -0.40
C SER A 28 -5.56 1.69 0.04
N SER A 29 -5.03 0.68 0.72
CA SER A 29 -5.83 -0.39 1.29
C SER A 29 -6.82 0.14 2.34
N SER A 30 -6.41 1.11 3.16
CA SER A 30 -7.29 1.76 4.15
C SER A 30 -8.46 2.49 3.51
N ASP A 31 -8.23 3.29 2.45
CA ASP A 31 -9.34 3.92 1.71
C ASP A 31 -10.29 2.87 1.12
N ARG A 32 -9.73 1.76 0.61
CA ARG A 32 -10.53 0.68 0.02
C ARG A 32 -11.39 -0.03 1.06
N ILE A 33 -10.86 -0.27 2.26
CA ILE A 33 -11.59 -0.84 3.40
C ILE A 33 -12.73 0.11 3.80
N ASP A 34 -12.42 1.38 4.06
CA ASP A 34 -13.40 2.40 4.47
C ASP A 34 -14.55 2.60 3.47
N LEU A 35 -14.26 2.44 2.16
CA LEU A 35 -15.24 2.61 1.10
C LEU A 35 -16.08 1.35 0.85
N SER A 36 -15.62 0.18 1.28
CA SER A 36 -16.26 -1.12 0.98
C SER A 36 -16.98 -1.74 2.18
N ILE A 37 -16.59 -1.37 3.40
CA ILE A 37 -17.10 -1.91 4.65
C ILE A 37 -17.95 -0.84 5.35
N ASP A 38 -18.97 -1.29 6.08
CA ASP A 38 -19.81 -0.38 6.85
C ASP A 38 -18.98 0.35 7.91
N ARG A 39 -19.39 1.58 8.23
CA ARG A 39 -18.67 2.37 9.23
C ARG A 39 -18.71 1.65 10.56
N ASP A 40 -17.58 1.68 11.25
CA ASP A 40 -17.42 1.14 12.60
C ASP A 40 -17.63 -0.39 12.71
N THR A 41 -17.61 -1.14 11.59
CA THR A 41 -17.69 -2.62 11.59
C THR A 41 -16.38 -3.30 11.21
N TRP A 42 -15.37 -2.55 10.78
CA TRP A 42 -14.05 -3.10 10.47
C TRP A 42 -13.34 -3.59 11.72
N ASN A 43 -13.02 -4.89 11.75
CA ASN A 43 -12.24 -5.52 12.80
C ASN A 43 -10.92 -6.06 12.20
N PRO A 44 -9.78 -5.37 12.40
CA PRO A 44 -8.51 -5.75 11.80
C PRO A 44 -7.96 -7.06 12.39
N MET A 45 -7.10 -7.71 11.61
CA MET A 45 -6.40 -8.95 11.98
C MET A 45 -4.93 -8.83 11.64
N ASP A 46 -4.09 -9.38 12.52
CA ASP A 46 -2.64 -9.51 12.34
C ASP A 46 -1.91 -8.17 12.12
N GLU A 47 -2.35 -7.09 12.78
CA GLU A 47 -1.77 -5.75 12.62
C GLU A 47 -0.28 -5.66 12.98
N ASP A 48 0.21 -6.56 13.83
CA ASP A 48 1.62 -6.60 14.25
C ASP A 48 2.48 -7.55 13.39
N MET A 49 1.93 -8.13 12.31
CA MET A 49 2.68 -9.01 11.43
C MET A 49 3.70 -8.21 10.61
N VAL A 50 4.96 -8.62 10.67
CA VAL A 50 6.06 -7.99 9.91
C VAL A 50 6.96 -9.04 9.26
N SER A 51 7.43 -8.75 8.05
CA SER A 51 8.46 -9.56 7.40
C SER A 51 9.80 -9.46 8.11
N VAL A 52 10.53 -10.57 8.09
CA VAL A 52 11.92 -10.67 8.51
C VAL A 52 12.76 -11.19 7.34
N ASP A 53 14.09 -11.21 7.49
CA ASP A 53 14.99 -11.80 6.51
C ASP A 53 15.68 -13.07 7.04
N PRO A 54 15.03 -14.25 6.99
CA PRO A 54 15.64 -15.49 7.46
C PRO A 54 16.81 -15.95 6.59
N ILE A 55 16.82 -15.56 5.31
CA ILE A 55 17.76 -16.07 4.31
C ILE A 55 18.94 -15.14 4.06
N LYS A 56 18.95 -13.94 4.66
CA LYS A 56 19.97 -12.90 4.45
C LYS A 56 20.11 -12.57 2.97
N PHE A 57 19.01 -12.11 2.39
CA PHE A 57 18.90 -11.92 0.95
C PHE A 57 19.77 -10.76 0.46
N ASP A 58 20.95 -11.09 -0.07
CA ASP A 58 21.95 -10.15 -0.57
C ASP A 58 21.95 -9.98 -2.11
N SER A 59 21.04 -10.64 -2.84
CA SER A 59 21.15 -10.78 -4.30
C SER A 59 20.85 -9.50 -5.10
N ILE A 60 20.52 -8.38 -4.44
CA ILE A 60 20.24 -7.10 -5.09
C ILE A 60 21.53 -6.41 -5.58
N LYS A 61 22.70 -6.78 -5.02
CA LYS A 61 24.00 -6.20 -5.40
C LYS A 61 24.35 -6.35 -6.89
N GLU A 62 23.89 -7.41 -7.54
CA GLU A 62 24.24 -7.67 -8.96
C GLU A 62 23.13 -7.30 -9.95
N LEU A 63 21.87 -7.23 -9.52
CA LEU A 63 20.71 -7.03 -10.40
C LEU A 63 19.91 -5.74 -10.14
N GLY A 64 20.21 -5.02 -9.05
CA GLY A 64 19.56 -3.76 -8.69
C GLY A 64 20.07 -2.56 -9.50
N SER A 65 19.29 -1.47 -9.51
CA SER A 65 19.79 -0.16 -9.94
C SER A 65 20.96 0.28 -9.06
N GLU A 66 21.78 1.24 -9.51
CA GLU A 66 22.91 1.75 -8.70
C GLU A 66 22.48 2.22 -7.30
N GLU A 67 21.26 2.76 -7.18
CA GLU A 67 20.67 3.17 -5.89
C GLU A 67 20.25 1.99 -5.00
N GLU A 68 19.89 0.85 -5.59
CA GLU A 68 19.43 -0.34 -4.86
C GLU A 68 20.56 -1.30 -4.47
N LYS A 69 21.73 -1.20 -5.14
CA LYS A 69 22.87 -2.09 -4.88
C LYS A 69 23.42 -1.99 -3.46
N ASP A 70 23.34 -0.81 -2.86
CA ASP A 70 23.84 -0.55 -1.51
C ASP A 70 22.79 -0.79 -0.42
N GLN A 71 21.55 -1.13 -0.80
CA GLN A 71 20.44 -1.28 0.14
C GLN A 71 20.15 -2.76 0.45
N SER A 72 20.16 -3.13 1.74
CA SER A 72 19.75 -4.47 2.15
C SER A 72 18.23 -4.65 2.01
N TYR A 73 17.76 -5.90 1.98
CA TYR A 73 16.32 -6.18 1.97
C TYR A 73 15.61 -5.55 3.19
N ILE A 74 16.24 -5.58 4.36
CA ILE A 74 15.70 -4.97 5.58
C ILE A 74 15.53 -3.46 5.42
N ASP A 75 16.52 -2.75 4.91
CA ASP A 75 16.39 -1.29 4.79
C ASP A 75 15.30 -0.90 3.76
N ARG A 76 15.06 -1.74 2.74
CA ARG A 76 13.94 -1.54 1.80
C ARG A 76 12.60 -1.72 2.50
N LEU A 77 12.49 -2.75 3.36
CA LEU A 77 11.31 -2.95 4.20
C LEU A 77 11.06 -1.73 5.08
N ASP A 78 12.07 -1.26 5.80
CA ASP A 78 11.97 -0.06 6.65
C ASP A 78 11.51 1.15 5.82
N SER A 79 12.10 1.38 4.65
CA SER A 79 11.69 2.46 3.75
C SER A 79 10.23 2.35 3.30
N TYR A 80 9.74 1.15 3.01
CA TYR A 80 8.35 0.94 2.63
C TYR A 80 7.40 1.14 3.81
N GLN A 81 7.76 0.67 5.00
CA GLN A 81 6.99 0.88 6.22
C GLN A 81 6.89 2.37 6.54
N GLU A 82 7.99 3.13 6.45
CA GLU A 82 7.99 4.59 6.65
C GLU A 82 7.14 5.32 5.61
N LYS A 83 7.28 4.97 4.32
CA LYS A 83 6.56 5.63 3.22
C LYS A 83 5.06 5.39 3.28
N THR A 84 4.64 4.21 3.72
CA THR A 84 3.23 3.78 3.70
C THR A 84 2.55 3.95 5.04
N GLY A 85 3.31 3.96 6.14
CA GLY A 85 2.79 3.87 7.51
C GLY A 85 2.17 2.51 7.83
N LEU A 86 2.44 1.47 7.02
CA LEU A 86 1.89 0.12 7.20
C LEU A 86 3.01 -0.87 7.46
N PRO A 87 2.81 -1.87 8.34
CA PRO A 87 3.81 -2.89 8.64
C PRO A 87 4.04 -3.82 7.45
N GLU A 88 2.99 -4.06 6.66
CA GLU A 88 2.99 -4.95 5.51
C GLU A 88 2.14 -4.44 4.35
N THR A 89 2.33 -5.04 3.18
CA THR A 89 1.61 -4.65 1.96
C THR A 89 0.12 -5.01 1.98
N VAL A 90 -0.29 -5.92 2.88
CA VAL A 90 -1.66 -6.42 3.01
C VAL A 90 -2.24 -6.00 4.37
N GLN A 91 -3.48 -5.51 4.35
CA GLN A 91 -4.31 -5.37 5.55
C GLN A 91 -5.40 -6.44 5.51
N THR A 92 -5.62 -7.12 6.63
CA THR A 92 -6.65 -8.16 6.76
C THR A 92 -7.57 -7.87 7.93
N GLY A 93 -8.77 -8.45 7.90
CA GLY A 93 -9.79 -8.21 8.91
C GLY A 93 -11.14 -8.74 8.49
N THR A 94 -12.09 -8.64 9.41
CA THR A 94 -13.48 -9.08 9.25
C THR A 94 -14.44 -7.91 9.38
N ASP A 95 -15.59 -8.04 8.74
CA ASP A 95 -16.73 -7.14 8.91
C ASP A 95 -17.64 -7.72 10.01
N GLN A 96 -17.77 -7.03 11.15
CA GLN A 96 -18.65 -7.42 12.24
C GLN A 96 -19.99 -6.70 12.10
N ARG A 97 -20.99 -7.41 11.56
CA ARG A 97 -22.38 -6.95 11.56
C ARG A 97 -23.12 -7.60 12.72
N GLU A 98 -23.72 -6.80 13.58
CA GLU A 98 -24.71 -7.27 14.56
C GLU A 98 -25.98 -7.81 13.88
#